data_AF-A0A1T2L0L3-F1
#
_entry.id   AF-A0A1T2L0L3-F1
#
_cell.length_a   1.000
_cell.length_b   1.000
_cell.length_c   1.000
_cell.angle_alpha   90.00
_cell.angle_beta   90.00
_cell.angle_gamma   90.00
#
_symmetry.space_group_name_H-M   'P 1'
#
loop_
_entity.id
_entity.type
_entity.pdbx_description
1 polymer ?
#
loop_
_entity_poly.entity_id
_entity_poly.type
_entity_poly.pdbx_seq_one_letter_code
_entity_poly.pdbx_strand_id
1 'polypeptide(L)'
;MLHDLFYITAYRGVSFDGEALEPQSTGYVAHYSLPFGYWLLSMTHSGYDYSQNVVGAVVDYEYSGRSSNSEIEIERVVFRGAKRKSTLSLQSYLKRSRSYIDDTEINVQRRGMSGVRVALAHREFVGDGTFDIELAHRRWLKWFDATADRHG
;
A
#
# COMPACT_ATOMS: atom_id res chain seq x y z
N MET A 1 0.99 3.98 29.92
CA MET A 1 -0.16 3.35 29.24
C MET A 1 0.26 3.01 27.83
N LEU A 2 -0.12 1.84 27.33
CA LEU A 2 0.04 1.45 25.93
C LEU A 2 -1.19 1.96 25.18
N HIS A 3 -1.01 2.65 24.07
CA HIS A 3 -2.11 3.16 23.25
C HIS A 3 -1.95 2.60 21.85
N ASP A 4 -2.90 1.83 21.38
CA ASP A 4 -2.97 1.41 19.98
C ASP A 4 -3.76 2.42 19.14
N LEU A 5 -3.63 2.33 17.82
CA LEU A 5 -4.37 3.15 16.87
C LEU A 5 -4.96 2.26 15.79
N PHE A 6 -6.27 2.41 15.56
CA PHE A 6 -6.99 1.77 14.49
C PHE A 6 -7.83 2.79 13.73
N TYR A 7 -7.81 2.73 12.39
CA TYR A 7 -8.76 3.47 11.57
C TYR A 7 -9.09 2.73 10.28
N ILE A 8 -10.28 3.03 9.76
CA ILE A 8 -10.71 2.64 8.43
C ILE A 8 -11.16 3.90 7.70
N THR A 9 -10.77 4.02 6.44
CA THR A 9 -11.21 5.07 5.53
C THR A 9 -11.77 4.41 4.27
N ALA A 10 -12.92 4.88 3.81
CA ALA A 10 -13.52 4.46 2.54
C ALA A 10 -13.92 5.70 1.74
N TYR A 11 -13.74 5.64 0.42
CA TYR A 11 -14.07 6.74 -0.49
C TYR A 11 -14.66 6.20 -1.80
N ARG A 12 -15.44 7.05 -2.48
CA ARG A 12 -16.07 6.76 -3.77
C ARG A 12 -15.91 7.95 -4.70
N GLY A 13 -15.41 7.71 -5.90
CA GLY A 13 -15.41 8.67 -7.00
C GLY A 13 -16.73 8.61 -7.77
N VAL A 14 -17.27 9.79 -8.08
CA VAL A 14 -18.43 9.94 -8.96
C VAL A 14 -18.04 10.82 -10.13
N SER A 15 -18.40 10.43 -11.34
CA SER A 15 -18.25 11.24 -12.54
C SER A 15 -19.61 11.84 -12.90
N PHE A 16 -19.61 13.10 -13.33
CA PHE A 16 -20.77 13.76 -13.88
C PHE A 16 -20.65 13.73 -15.41
N ASP A 17 -21.45 12.89 -16.04
CA ASP A 17 -21.63 12.91 -17.49
C ASP A 17 -23.12 13.07 -17.80
N GLY A 18 -23.52 14.31 -18.09
CA GLY A 18 -24.78 14.76 -18.72
C GLY A 18 -26.15 14.26 -18.21
N GLU A 19 -26.33 12.95 -18.04
CA GLU A 19 -27.63 12.29 -17.93
C GLU A 19 -27.72 11.30 -16.74
N ALA A 20 -26.62 10.90 -16.08
CA ALA A 20 -26.66 10.03 -14.89
C ALA A 20 -25.40 10.11 -13.98
N LEU A 21 -25.58 9.77 -12.70
CA LEU A 21 -24.48 9.55 -11.75
C LEU A 21 -23.98 8.10 -11.88
N GLU A 22 -22.90 7.89 -12.63
CA GLU A 22 -22.27 6.56 -12.72
C GLU A 22 -21.17 6.39 -11.65
N PRO A 23 -21.18 5.28 -10.85
CA PRO A 23 -20.08 4.96 -9.95
C PRO A 23 -18.82 4.59 -10.73
N GLN A 24 -17.75 5.38 -10.62
CA GLN A 24 -16.54 5.20 -11.42
C GLN A 24 -15.38 4.56 -10.63
N SER A 25 -15.32 4.80 -9.32
CA SER A 25 -14.31 4.16 -8.48
C SER A 25 -14.68 4.09 -7.01
N THR A 26 -14.22 3.03 -6.34
CA THR A 26 -14.33 2.91 -4.88
C THR A 26 -13.01 2.43 -4.30
N GLY A 27 -12.65 2.95 -3.13
CA GLY A 27 -11.44 2.52 -2.43
C GLY A 27 -11.64 2.48 -0.93
N TYR A 28 -10.79 1.69 -0.27
CA TYR A 28 -10.71 1.63 1.18
C TYR A 28 -9.28 1.45 1.66
N VAL A 29 -9.02 1.89 2.88
CA VAL A 29 -7.77 1.68 3.63
C VAL A 29 -8.13 1.35 5.07
N ALA A 30 -7.59 0.26 5.58
CA ALA A 30 -7.64 -0.12 6.99
C ALA A 30 -6.21 -0.12 7.54
N HIS A 31 -6.03 0.45 8.72
CA HIS A 31 -4.72 0.53 9.37
C HIS A 31 -4.83 0.21 10.85
N TYR A 32 -3.87 -0.55 11.36
CA TYR A 32 -3.71 -0.86 12.78
C TYR A 32 -2.25 -0.69 13.18
N SER A 33 -1.99 0.00 14.29
CA SER A 33 -0.66 0.10 14.88
C SER A 33 -0.67 -0.10 16.38
N LEU A 34 0.32 -0.84 16.87
CA LEU A 34 0.49 -1.25 18.25
C LEU A 34 1.92 -0.88 18.70
N PRO A 35 2.10 0.21 19.46
CA PRO A 35 3.38 0.53 20.07
C PRO A 35 3.61 -0.36 21.29
N PHE A 36 4.86 -0.76 21.55
CA PHE A 36 5.25 -1.42 22.79
C PHE A 36 6.71 -1.11 23.16
N GLY A 37 6.86 -0.17 24.11
CA GLY A 37 8.16 0.33 24.53
C GLY A 37 8.88 1.07 23.39
N TYR A 38 9.96 0.47 22.90
CA TYR A 38 10.74 1.00 21.76
C TYR A 38 10.36 0.38 20.42
N TRP A 39 9.34 -0.46 20.39
CA TRP A 39 8.86 -1.12 19.19
C TRP A 39 7.53 -0.54 18.72
N LEU A 40 7.27 -0.64 17.42
CA LEU A 40 5.99 -0.35 16.81
C LEU A 40 5.70 -1.44 15.79
N LEU A 41 4.55 -2.09 15.92
CA LEU A 41 4.02 -2.99 14.90
C LEU A 41 2.89 -2.28 14.18
N SER A 42 2.92 -2.27 12.85
CA SER A 42 1.94 -1.63 12.00
C SER A 42 1.48 -2.58 10.90
N MET A 43 0.18 -2.55 10.60
CA MET A 43 -0.42 -3.30 9.51
C MET A 43 -1.37 -2.39 8.72
N THR A 44 -1.22 -2.38 7.41
CA THR A 44 -2.07 -1.61 6.50
C THR A 44 -2.63 -2.53 5.43
N HIS A 45 -3.93 -2.45 5.18
CA HIS A 45 -4.59 -3.12 4.07
C HIS A 45 -5.42 -2.13 3.28
N SER A 46 -5.22 -2.07 1.97
CA SER A 46 -6.00 -1.20 1.09
C SER A 46 -6.45 -1.92 -0.17
N GLY A 47 -7.58 -1.48 -0.69
CA GLY A 47 -8.15 -1.96 -1.94
C GLY A 47 -8.70 -0.80 -2.75
N TYR A 48 -8.57 -0.89 -4.07
CA TYR A 48 -9.15 0.06 -5.01
C TYR A 48 -9.75 -0.68 -6.19
N ASP A 49 -10.98 -0.30 -6.51
CA ASP A 49 -11.75 -0.74 -7.66
C ASP A 49 -11.91 0.43 -8.62
N TYR A 50 -11.49 0.22 -9.86
CA TYR A 50 -11.73 1.16 -10.96
C TYR A 50 -12.57 0.49 -12.03
N SER A 51 -13.63 1.17 -12.48
CA SER A 51 -14.35 0.85 -13.71
C SER A 51 -14.02 1.92 -14.76
N GLN A 52 -13.57 1.49 -15.94
CA GLN A 52 -13.48 2.34 -17.12
C GLN A 52 -14.39 1.76 -18.20
N ASN A 53 -15.51 2.43 -18.46
CA ASN A 53 -16.35 2.13 -19.61
C ASN A 53 -15.66 2.69 -20.86
N VAL A 54 -15.27 1.80 -21.79
CA VAL A 54 -14.85 2.21 -23.13
C VAL A 54 -16.02 1.92 -24.06
N VAL A 55 -16.71 2.97 -24.48
CA VAL A 55 -17.84 2.88 -25.41
C VAL A 55 -17.34 2.38 -26.77
N GLY A 56 -17.60 1.11 -27.07
CA GLY A 56 -17.36 0.50 -28.37
C GLY A 56 -18.55 0.77 -29.29
N ALA A 57 -18.31 1.16 -30.54
CA ALA A 57 -19.35 1.58 -31.49
C ALA A 57 -20.40 0.49 -31.87
N VAL A 58 -20.34 -0.72 -31.30
CA VAL A 58 -21.27 -1.84 -31.59
C VAL A 58 -21.54 -2.75 -30.37
N VAL A 59 -20.64 -2.83 -29.37
CA VAL A 59 -20.82 -3.62 -28.13
C VAL A 59 -20.07 -2.91 -26.99
N ASP A 60 -20.72 -2.71 -25.84
CA ASP A 60 -20.10 -2.15 -24.64
C ASP A 60 -19.16 -3.17 -24.00
N TYR A 61 -17.90 -2.78 -23.76
CA TYR A 61 -16.93 -3.62 -23.03
C TYR A 61 -16.51 -2.89 -21.75
N GLU A 62 -16.92 -3.40 -20.59
CA GLU A 62 -16.53 -2.87 -19.28
C GLU A 62 -15.15 -3.41 -18.88
N TYR A 63 -14.18 -2.51 -18.74
CA TYR A 63 -12.85 -2.82 -18.21
C TYR A 63 -12.85 -2.49 -16.71
N SER A 64 -12.79 -3.50 -15.85
CA SER A 64 -12.72 -3.29 -14.39
C SER A 64 -11.43 -3.88 -13.79
N GLY A 65 -10.77 -3.10 -12.93
CA GLY A 65 -9.51 -3.47 -12.30
C GLY A 65 -9.59 -3.33 -10.79
N ARG A 66 -9.29 -4.41 -10.05
CA ARG A 66 -9.24 -4.45 -8.59
C ARG A 66 -7.79 -4.61 -8.14
N SER A 67 -7.21 -3.59 -7.53
CA SER A 67 -5.87 -3.64 -6.93
C SER A 67 -5.99 -3.66 -5.41
N SER A 68 -5.31 -4.58 -4.75
CA SER A 68 -5.15 -4.62 -3.29
C SER A 68 -3.69 -4.59 -2.87
N ASN A 69 -3.44 -3.98 -1.72
CA ASN A 69 -2.13 -3.84 -1.12
C ASN A 69 -2.21 -4.21 0.36
N SER A 70 -1.29 -5.06 0.82
CA SER A 70 -1.17 -5.45 2.22
C SER A 70 0.26 -5.21 2.66
N GLU A 71 0.43 -4.52 3.78
CA GLU A 71 1.73 -4.17 4.35
C GLU A 71 1.74 -4.50 5.83
N ILE A 72 2.86 -5.07 6.29
CA ILE A 72 3.16 -5.29 7.70
C ILE A 72 4.55 -4.72 7.94
N GLU A 73 4.68 -3.85 8.93
CA GLU A 73 5.92 -3.21 9.31
C GLU A 73 6.18 -3.34 10.80
N ILE A 74 7.43 -3.69 11.14
CA ILE A 74 7.92 -3.63 12.51
C ILE A 74 9.07 -2.64 12.57
N GLU A 75 8.95 -1.69 13.49
CA GLU A 75 9.97 -0.69 13.76
C GLU A 75 10.52 -0.85 15.16
N ARG A 76 11.80 -0.50 15.33
CA ARG A 76 12.46 -0.41 16.62
C ARG A 76 13.28 0.87 16.70
N VAL A 77 13.05 1.66 17.74
CA VAL A 77 13.95 2.74 18.12
C VAL A 77 15.22 2.12 18.71
N VAL A 78 16.31 2.16 17.96
CA VAL A 78 17.61 1.59 18.35
C VAL A 78 18.46 2.58 19.14
N PHE A 79 18.21 3.87 18.97
CA PHE A 79 18.84 4.93 19.75
C PHE A 79 17.85 6.05 20.04
N ARG A 80 17.84 6.53 21.28
CA ARG A 80 17.08 7.72 21.69
C ARG A 80 17.90 8.59 22.62
N GLY A 81 18.10 9.84 22.24
CA GLY A 81 18.65 10.89 23.07
C GLY A 81 17.75 12.12 23.09
N ALA A 82 18.19 13.18 23.79
CA ALA A 82 17.42 14.42 23.91
C ALA A 82 17.21 15.16 22.58
N LYS A 83 18.18 15.05 21.65
CA LYS A 83 18.16 15.73 20.35
C LYS A 83 18.20 14.80 19.15
N ARG A 84 18.30 13.48 19.34
CA ARG A 84 18.47 12.54 18.22
C ARG A 84 17.78 11.22 18.45
N LYS A 85 17.27 10.63 17.38
CA LYS A 85 16.53 9.37 17.39
C LYS A 85 16.93 8.56 16.16
N SER A 86 17.30 7.30 16.35
CA SER A 86 17.51 6.34 15.26
C SER A 86 16.48 5.22 15.35
N THR A 87 15.86 4.90 14.22
CA THR A 87 14.85 3.85 14.09
C THR A 87 15.26 2.88 13.00
N LEU A 88 15.23 1.58 13.31
CA LEU A 88 15.37 0.51 12.33
C LEU A 88 13.99 -0.04 12.02
N SER A 89 13.65 -0.25 10.75
CA SER A 89 12.40 -0.88 10.34
C SER A 89 12.60 -2.06 9.39
N LEU A 90 11.68 -3.02 9.50
CA LEU A 90 11.51 -4.13 8.58
C LEU A 90 10.05 -4.16 8.14
N GLN A 91 9.83 -4.00 6.85
CA GLN A 91 8.52 -3.98 6.22
C GLN A 91 8.42 -5.14 5.23
N SER A 92 7.32 -5.88 5.28
CA SER A 92 6.91 -6.81 4.23
C SER A 92 5.66 -6.28 3.56
N TYR A 93 5.59 -6.41 2.23
CA TYR A 93 4.47 -5.93 1.46
C TYR A 93 4.05 -6.95 0.40
N LEU A 94 2.76 -6.96 0.09
CA LEU A 94 2.12 -7.80 -0.91
C LEU A 94 1.15 -6.93 -1.70
N LYS A 95 1.46 -6.71 -2.97
CA LYS A 95 0.59 -6.04 -3.93
C LYS A 95 -0.03 -7.07 -4.85
N ARG A 96 -1.36 -7.11 -4.92
CA ARG A 96 -2.13 -7.97 -5.81
C ARG A 96 -2.96 -7.09 -6.73
N SER A 97 -2.76 -7.19 -8.04
CA SER A 97 -3.65 -6.56 -9.02
C SER A 97 -4.40 -7.66 -9.76
N ARG A 98 -5.73 -7.52 -9.84
CA ARG A 98 -6.63 -8.36 -10.64
C ARG A 98 -7.29 -7.46 -11.69
N SER A 99 -7.28 -7.91 -12.94
CA SER A 99 -7.97 -7.25 -14.05
C SER A 99 -9.10 -8.17 -14.52
N TYR A 100 -10.27 -7.60 -14.75
CA TYR A 100 -11.48 -8.28 -15.20
C TYR A 100 -11.90 -7.67 -16.55
N ILE A 101 -12.37 -8.51 -17.47
CA ILE A 101 -13.08 -8.11 -18.68
C ILE A 101 -14.39 -8.90 -18.69
N ASP A 102 -15.53 -8.22 -18.77
CA ASP A 102 -16.84 -8.82 -19.10
C ASP A 102 -17.25 -9.99 -18.16
N ASP A 103 -17.21 -9.73 -16.84
CA ASP A 103 -17.50 -10.67 -15.73
C ASP A 103 -16.76 -12.02 -15.77
N THR A 104 -15.73 -12.13 -16.62
CA THR A 104 -14.83 -13.28 -16.68
C THR A 104 -13.47 -12.86 -16.14
N GLU A 105 -13.05 -13.48 -15.03
CA GLU A 105 -11.67 -13.33 -14.55
C GLU A 105 -10.72 -13.81 -15.67
N ILE A 106 -9.94 -12.89 -16.24
CA ILE A 106 -8.83 -13.27 -17.12
C ILE A 106 -7.79 -13.97 -16.24
N ASN A 107 -7.89 -15.30 -16.20
CA ASN A 107 -7.03 -16.21 -15.42
C ASN A 107 -5.53 -16.14 -15.77
N VAL A 108 -5.11 -15.24 -16.67
CA VAL A 108 -3.79 -15.25 -17.32
C VAL A 108 -2.89 -14.08 -16.92
N GLN A 109 -3.34 -13.12 -16.10
CA GLN A 109 -2.50 -11.97 -15.71
C GLN A 109 -2.57 -11.60 -14.22
N ARG A 110 -2.41 -12.60 -13.34
CA ARG A 110 -2.20 -12.36 -11.91
C ARG A 110 -0.76 -11.88 -11.68
N ARG A 111 -0.58 -10.56 -11.49
CA ARG A 111 0.71 -10.00 -11.04
C ARG A 111 0.64 -9.77 -9.53
N GLY A 112 1.08 -10.78 -8.78
CA GLY A 112 1.44 -10.62 -7.37
C GLY A 112 2.86 -10.08 -7.28
N MET A 113 3.08 -8.97 -6.59
CA MET A 113 4.42 -8.52 -6.22
C MET A 113 4.54 -8.57 -4.70
N SER A 114 5.45 -9.38 -4.20
CA SER A 114 5.80 -9.38 -2.78
C SER A 114 7.26 -9.02 -2.57
N GLY A 115 7.56 -8.46 -1.41
CA GLY A 115 8.91 -8.07 -1.09
C GLY A 115 9.07 -7.66 0.35
N VAL A 116 10.33 -7.43 0.70
CA VAL A 116 10.73 -6.91 2.00
C VAL A 116 11.56 -5.65 1.80
N ARG A 117 11.44 -4.73 2.75
CA ARG A 117 12.24 -3.52 2.87
C ARG A 117 12.84 -3.46 4.27
N VAL A 118 14.14 -3.22 4.34
CA VAL A 118 14.83 -2.87 5.58
C VAL A 118 15.22 -1.41 5.49
N ALA A 119 14.96 -0.63 6.52
CA ALA A 119 15.32 0.79 6.55
C ALA A 119 15.94 1.21 7.88
N LEU A 120 16.88 2.13 7.83
CA LEU A 120 17.44 2.84 8.98
C LEU A 120 17.16 4.33 8.81
N ALA A 121 16.37 4.90 9.71
CA ALA A 121 16.08 6.32 9.77
C ALA A 121 16.81 6.96 10.96
N HIS A 122 17.36 8.15 10.76
CA HIS A 122 17.97 8.97 11.81
C HIS A 122 17.48 10.41 11.71
N ARG A 123 16.98 10.92 12.83
CA ARG A 123 16.54 12.31 13.01
C ARG A 123 17.40 12.97 14.08
N GLU A 124 17.92 14.16 13.79
CA GLU A 124 18.71 14.97 14.73
C GLU A 124 18.29 16.45 14.68
N PHE A 125 18.08 17.05 15.86
CA PHE A 125 17.78 18.47 16.01
C PHE A 125 19.09 19.25 16.18
N VAL A 126 19.35 20.18 15.26
CA VAL A 126 20.59 20.96 15.20
C VAL A 126 20.24 22.45 15.23
N GLY A 127 20.48 23.09 16.39
CA GLY A 127 20.01 24.47 16.63
C GLY A 127 18.50 24.56 16.51
N ASP A 128 18.03 25.45 15.65
CA ASP A 128 16.61 25.63 15.31
C ASP A 128 16.16 24.77 14.10
N GLY A 129 17.06 23.92 13.57
CA GLY A 129 16.83 23.07 12.41
C GLY A 129 16.66 21.58 12.76
N THR A 130 16.15 20.81 11.79
CA THR A 130 16.04 19.35 11.87
C THR A 130 16.79 18.71 10.69
N PHE A 131 17.65 17.75 10.99
CA PHE A 131 18.34 16.90 10.02
C PHE A 131 17.70 15.52 10.04
N ASP A 132 17.26 15.05 8.87
CA ASP A 132 16.62 13.75 8.67
C ASP A 132 17.33 12.98 7.56
N ILE A 133 17.70 11.73 7.83
CA ILE A 133 18.28 10.82 6.85
C ILE A 133 17.65 9.44 6.97
N GLU A 134 17.39 8.80 5.83
CA GLU A 134 16.91 7.42 5.77
C GLU A 134 17.70 6.64 4.72
N LEU A 135 18.14 5.44 5.10
CA LEU A 135 18.75 4.47 4.20
C LEU A 135 17.87 3.24 4.15
N ALA A 136 17.41 2.86 2.96
CA ALA A 136 16.54 1.71 2.78
C ALA A 136 17.04 0.78 1.67
N HIS A 137 16.90 -0.52 1.90
CA HIS A 137 17.14 -1.57 0.91
C HIS A 137 15.88 -2.41 0.73
N ARG A 138 15.49 -2.62 -0.54
CA ARG A 138 14.29 -3.37 -0.90
C ARG A 138 14.67 -4.59 -1.72
N ARG A 139 14.11 -5.74 -1.36
CA ARG A 139 14.28 -7.00 -2.07
C ARG A 139 12.93 -7.63 -2.39
N TRP A 140 12.71 -7.89 -3.67
CA TRP A 140 11.54 -8.64 -4.13
C TRP A 140 11.68 -10.11 -3.72
N LEU A 141 10.60 -10.68 -3.20
CA LEU A 141 10.52 -12.09 -2.82
C LEU A 141 9.50 -12.78 -3.71
N LYS A 142 9.71 -14.06 -3.97
CA LYS A 142 8.76 -14.91 -4.71
C LYS A 142 7.83 -15.63 -3.74
N TRP A 143 7.32 -14.93 -2.74
CA TRP A 143 6.38 -15.50 -1.77
C TRP A 143 4.94 -15.18 -2.20
N PHE A 144 4.00 -16.10 -1.94
CA PHE A 144 2.56 -15.96 -2.24
C PHE A 144 2.18 -15.90 -3.73
N ASP A 145 2.77 -16.75 -4.57
CA ASP A 145 2.45 -16.84 -6.02
C ASP A 145 2.79 -15.56 -6.81
N ALA A 146 3.75 -14.78 -6.29
CA ALA A 146 4.27 -13.58 -6.92
C ALA A 146 5.22 -13.94 -8.07
N THR A 147 4.74 -13.83 -9.31
CA THR A 147 5.54 -13.91 -10.53
C THR A 147 6.50 -12.72 -10.58
N ALA A 148 7.73 -12.95 -10.11
CA ALA A 148 8.84 -12.03 -10.31
C ALA A 148 9.14 -11.96 -11.81
N ASP A 149 8.65 -10.91 -12.44
CA ASP A 149 8.98 -10.55 -13.80
C ASP A 149 10.49 -10.24 -13.89
N ARG A 150 11.19 -11.04 -14.69
CA ARG A 150 12.61 -10.87 -15.01
C ARG A 150 12.68 -10.00 -16.25
N HIS A 151 13.17 -8.77 -16.11
CA HIS A 151 13.92 -8.17 -17.22
C HIS A 151 15.40 -8.39 -16.93
N GLY A 152 16.00 -9.24 -17.77
CA GLY A 152 17.46 -9.34 -17.94
C GLY A 152 17.95 -8.34 -18.98
#